data_AF-A0A3M2DE88-F1
#
_entry.id   AF-A0A3M2DE88-F1
#
_cell.length_a   1.000
_cell.length_b   1.000
_cell.length_c   1.000
_cell.angle_alpha   90.00
_cell.angle_beta   90.00
_cell.angle_gamma   90.00
#
_symmetry.space_group_name_H-M   'P 1'
#
loop_
_entity.id
_entity.type
_entity.pdbx_description
1 polymer ?
#
loop_
_entity_poly.entity_id
_entity_poly.type
_entity_poly.pdbx_seq_one_letter_code
_entity_poly.pdbx_strand_id
1 'polypeptide(L)'
;MIAWYNGPTGQKIAAIEATQSFHRLDDEEFADDQIAKPFALRRLEQVRRLESALNFQAVREEFAISTALALTAALDVLLPSDQQIDPRLMRKELEAEHRRERLATSQRTIDSLWSLYRGLTDEELEHYVASLNPRMANDFTEPCARLFGTS
;
A
#
# COMPACT_ATOMS: atom_id res chain seq x y z
N MET A 1 5.36 21.66 6.12
CA MET A 1 4.42 21.02 7.05
C MET A 1 3.05 21.06 6.40
N ILE A 2 2.43 19.90 6.22
CA ILE A 2 1.35 19.75 5.23
C ILE A 2 0.03 20.32 5.79
N ALA A 3 -0.43 21.44 5.22
CA ALA A 3 -1.57 22.19 5.75
C ALA A 3 -2.88 21.38 5.86
N TRP A 4 -3.07 20.36 5.00
CA TRP A 4 -4.26 19.51 5.06
C TRP A 4 -4.32 18.62 6.32
N TYR A 5 -3.16 18.18 6.82
CA TYR A 5 -3.06 17.29 7.98
C TYR A 5 -3.55 17.96 9.28
N ASN A 6 -3.38 19.29 9.36
CA ASN A 6 -3.82 20.08 10.51
C ASN A 6 -5.31 20.44 10.47
N GLY A 7 -6.02 20.13 9.38
CA GLY A 7 -7.46 20.35 9.26
C GLY A 7 -8.31 19.27 9.96
N PRO A 8 -9.62 19.50 10.13
CA PRO A 8 -10.53 18.52 10.74
C PRO A 8 -10.50 17.15 10.06
N THR A 9 -10.46 17.13 8.72
CA THR A 9 -10.35 15.91 7.92
C THR A 9 -9.00 15.21 8.14
N GLY A 10 -7.90 15.96 8.17
CA GLY A 10 -6.56 15.42 8.41
C GLY A 10 -6.42 14.78 9.79
N GLN A 11 -6.96 15.42 10.84
CA GLN A 11 -6.99 14.87 12.20
C GLN A 11 -7.84 13.60 12.30
N LYS A 12 -8.97 13.56 11.58
CA LYS A 12 -9.83 12.38 11.52
C LYS A 12 -9.13 11.20 10.84
N ILE A 13 -8.44 11.45 9.72
CA ILE A 13 -7.62 10.44 9.02
C ILE A 13 -6.50 9.96 9.94
N ALA A 14 -5.76 10.88 10.58
CA ALA A 14 -4.70 10.53 11.51
C ALA A 14 -5.21 9.67 12.67
N ALA A 15 -6.40 9.96 13.20
CA ALA A 15 -7.03 9.14 14.24
C ALA A 15 -7.41 7.74 13.73
N ILE A 16 -7.94 7.64 12.51
CA ILE A 16 -8.24 6.36 11.85
C ILE A 16 -6.96 5.52 11.71
N GLU A 17 -5.89 6.11 11.17
CA GLU A 17 -4.60 5.44 10.95
C GLU A 17 -3.87 5.09 12.26
N ALA A 18 -4.02 5.90 13.30
CA ALA A 18 -3.40 5.66 14.61
C ALA A 18 -4.10 4.57 15.44
N THR A 19 -5.41 4.37 15.23
CA THR A 19 -6.22 3.43 16.03
C THR A 19 -6.34 2.05 15.43
N GLN A 20 -6.13 1.89 14.12
CA GLN A 20 -6.27 0.59 13.46
C GLN A 20 -4.92 -0.08 13.19
N SER A 21 -4.65 -1.16 13.92
CA SER A 21 -3.95 -2.31 13.33
C SER A 21 -4.86 -2.85 12.22
N PHE A 22 -4.36 -3.11 11.01
CA PHE A 22 -5.13 -3.64 9.87
C PHE A 22 -6.02 -4.83 10.29
N HIS A 23 -7.24 -4.56 10.76
CA HIS A 23 -8.18 -5.58 11.16
C HIS A 23 -8.99 -5.96 9.92
N ARG A 24 -8.88 -7.24 9.54
CA ARG A 24 -9.84 -7.89 8.66
C ARG A 24 -11.23 -7.68 9.25
N LEU A 25 -12.14 -7.06 8.50
CA LEU A 25 -13.56 -7.22 8.81
C LEU A 25 -13.93 -8.69 8.60
N ASP A 26 -14.88 -9.17 9.38
CA ASP A 26 -15.62 -10.37 9.03
C ASP A 26 -16.32 -10.13 7.68
N ASP A 27 -16.14 -11.06 6.75
CA ASP A 27 -16.52 -10.94 5.32
C ASP A 27 -18.03 -10.65 5.10
N GLU A 28 -18.87 -10.89 6.11
CA GLU A 28 -20.33 -10.68 6.07
C GLU A 28 -20.74 -9.20 6.18
N GLU A 29 -20.09 -8.40 7.04
CA GLU A 29 -20.44 -6.97 7.23
C GLU A 29 -19.98 -6.13 6.02
N PHE A 30 -18.97 -6.63 5.30
CA PHE A 30 -18.41 -5.99 4.11
C PHE A 30 -19.26 -6.21 2.84
N ALA A 31 -19.98 -7.33 2.77
CA ALA A 31 -20.84 -7.66 1.63
C ALA A 31 -22.10 -6.76 1.59
N ASP A 32 -22.71 -6.48 2.73
CA ASP A 32 -23.93 -5.67 2.82
C ASP A 32 -23.70 -4.20 2.43
N ASP A 33 -22.52 -3.65 2.76
CA ASP A 33 -22.15 -2.26 2.42
C ASP A 33 -21.87 -2.06 0.92
N GLN A 34 -21.42 -3.10 0.22
CA GLN A 34 -21.14 -3.05 -1.23
C GLN A 34 -22.40 -3.19 -2.10
N ILE A 35 -23.42 -3.91 -1.64
CA ILE A 35 -24.54 -4.37 -2.48
C ILE A 35 -25.67 -3.33 -2.58
N ALA A 36 -25.77 -2.36 -1.65
CA ALA A 36 -27.04 -1.67 -1.47
C ALA A 36 -27.27 -0.32 -2.21
N LYS A 37 -26.28 0.38 -2.80
CA LYS A 37 -26.52 1.76 -3.32
C LYS A 37 -25.67 2.18 -4.53
N PRO A 38 -26.17 3.08 -5.41
CA PRO A 38 -25.36 3.77 -6.43
C PRO A 38 -24.18 4.58 -5.84
N PHE A 39 -24.26 4.96 -4.56
CA PHE A 39 -23.15 5.56 -3.81
C PHE A 39 -21.93 4.62 -3.68
N ALA A 40 -22.12 3.30 -3.79
CA ALA A 40 -21.04 2.33 -3.69
C ALA A 40 -20.04 2.42 -4.86
N LEU A 41 -20.50 2.77 -6.07
CA LEU A 41 -19.62 2.88 -7.24
C LEU A 41 -18.65 4.07 -7.14
N ARG A 42 -19.15 5.23 -6.70
CA ARG A 42 -18.32 6.43 -6.48
C ARG A 42 -17.26 6.16 -5.42
N ARG A 43 -17.67 5.57 -4.30
CA ARG A 43 -16.75 5.21 -3.21
C ARG A 43 -15.72 4.19 -3.66
N LEU A 44 -16.10 3.21 -4.48
CA LEU A 44 -15.17 2.22 -5.03
C LEU A 44 -14.09 2.88 -5.90
N GLU A 45 -14.49 3.84 -6.73
CA GLU A 45 -13.55 4.60 -7.54
C GLU A 45 -12.59 5.43 -6.69
N GLN A 46 -13.09 6.07 -5.63
CA GLN A 46 -12.26 6.84 -4.69
C GLN A 46 -11.26 5.94 -3.96
N VAL A 47 -11.67 4.76 -3.49
CA VAL A 47 -10.78 3.79 -2.84
C VAL A 47 -9.72 3.25 -3.82
N ARG A 48 -10.08 3.00 -5.08
CA ARG A 48 -9.09 2.61 -6.12
C ARG A 48 -8.08 3.71 -6.39
N ARG A 49 -8.53 4.96 -6.47
CA ARG A 49 -7.64 6.13 -6.61
C ARG A 49 -6.75 6.30 -5.38
N LEU A 50 -7.27 6.02 -4.20
CA LEU A 50 -6.50 6.04 -2.95
C LEU A 50 -5.40 4.96 -2.94
N GLU A 51 -5.74 3.72 -3.31
CA GLU A 51 -4.76 2.62 -3.41
C GLU A 51 -3.62 2.98 -4.36
N SER A 52 -3.96 3.52 -5.53
CA SER A 52 -3.00 3.99 -6.53
C SER A 52 -2.12 5.15 -6.00
N ALA A 53 -2.72 6.12 -5.30
CA ALA A 53 -1.99 7.26 -4.75
C ALA A 53 -1.05 6.88 -3.60
N LEU A 54 -1.45 5.91 -2.76
CA LEU A 54 -0.61 5.39 -1.68
C LEU A 54 0.49 4.45 -2.19
N ASN A 55 0.31 3.88 -3.38
CA ASN A 55 1.21 2.89 -3.97
C ASN A 55 1.59 1.75 -3.00
N PHE A 56 0.67 1.41 -2.10
CA PHE A 56 0.92 0.53 -0.95
C PHE A 56 1.33 -0.87 -1.39
N GLN A 57 0.75 -1.35 -2.49
CA GLN A 57 1.12 -2.63 -3.09
C GLN A 57 2.56 -2.66 -3.56
N ALA A 58 3.02 -1.65 -4.31
CA ALA A 58 4.41 -1.63 -4.79
C ALA A 58 5.42 -1.53 -3.63
N VAL A 59 5.12 -0.73 -2.60
CA VAL A 59 5.98 -0.62 -1.41
C VAL A 59 6.04 -1.95 -0.65
N ARG A 60 4.91 -2.64 -0.48
CA ARG A 60 4.87 -3.97 0.14
C ARG A 60 5.60 -5.02 -0.68
N GLU A 61 5.42 -5.03 -2.00
CA GLU A 61 6.12 -5.92 -2.92
C GLU A 61 7.64 -5.71 -2.82
N GLU A 62 8.11 -4.48 -2.90
CA GLU A 62 9.54 -4.18 -2.81
C GLU A 62 10.13 -4.57 -1.45
N PHE A 63 9.39 -4.33 -0.36
CA PHE A 63 9.81 -4.74 0.98
C PHE A 63 9.88 -6.27 1.10
N ALA A 64 8.89 -6.99 0.59
CA ALA A 64 8.84 -8.46 0.61
C ALA A 64 9.99 -9.06 -0.20
N ILE A 65 10.21 -8.57 -1.44
CA ILE A 65 11.31 -8.99 -2.31
C ILE A 65 12.65 -8.69 -1.64
N SER A 66 12.84 -7.48 -1.11
CA SER A 66 14.10 -7.10 -0.45
C SER A 66 14.39 -7.95 0.78
N THR A 67 13.36 -8.24 1.60
CA THR A 67 13.50 -9.09 2.79
C THR A 67 13.82 -10.54 2.41
N ALA A 68 13.12 -11.07 1.41
CA ALA A 68 13.38 -12.42 0.89
C ALA A 68 14.80 -12.53 0.33
N LEU A 69 15.25 -11.55 -0.46
CA LEU A 69 16.61 -11.52 -0.99
C LEU A 69 17.66 -11.41 0.12
N ALA A 70 17.44 -10.57 1.13
CA ALA A 70 18.36 -10.43 2.26
C ALA A 70 18.48 -11.73 3.07
N LEU A 71 17.35 -12.40 3.32
CA LEU A 71 17.33 -13.68 4.02
C LEU A 71 18.01 -14.77 3.20
N THR A 72 17.69 -14.87 1.91
CA THR A 72 18.34 -15.82 1.00
C THR A 72 19.84 -15.57 0.96
N ALA A 73 20.30 -14.34 0.77
CA ALA A 73 21.73 -14.01 0.76
C ALA A 73 22.43 -14.38 2.07
N ALA A 74 21.79 -14.18 3.22
CA ALA A 74 22.34 -14.58 4.51
C ALA A 74 22.49 -16.10 4.66
N LEU A 75 21.57 -16.88 4.09
CA LEU A 75 21.63 -18.34 4.09
C LEU A 75 22.56 -18.90 3.00
N ASP A 76 22.65 -18.22 1.85
CA ASP A 76 23.44 -18.64 0.68
C ASP A 76 24.94 -18.70 0.98
N VAL A 77 25.42 -17.81 1.85
CA VAL A 77 26.82 -17.82 2.34
C VAL A 77 27.17 -19.12 3.08
N LEU A 78 26.18 -19.87 3.57
CA LEU A 78 26.39 -21.16 4.23
C LEU A 78 26.45 -22.34 3.23
N LEU A 79 26.13 -22.12 1.96
CA LEU A 79 26.16 -23.15 0.92
C LEU A 79 27.54 -23.26 0.26
N PRO A 80 27.91 -24.48 -0.19
CA PRO A 80 29.05 -24.67 -1.09
C PRO A 80 28.95 -23.76 -2.33
N SER A 81 30.08 -23.29 -2.86
CA SER A 81 30.12 -22.31 -3.96
C SER A 81 29.43 -22.78 -5.25
N ASP A 82 29.34 -24.09 -5.47
CA ASP A 82 28.64 -24.73 -6.59
C ASP A 82 27.11 -24.80 -6.39
N GLN A 83 26.64 -24.51 -5.17
CA GLN A 83 25.22 -24.51 -4.78
C GLN A 83 24.71 -23.10 -4.46
N GLN A 84 25.58 -22.08 -4.53
CA GLN A 84 25.18 -20.69 -4.31
C GLN A 84 24.20 -20.22 -5.39
N ILE A 85 23.19 -19.49 -4.95
CA ILE A 85 22.09 -19.04 -5.77
C ILE A 85 22.41 -17.67 -6.36
N ASP A 86 22.27 -17.52 -7.69
CA ASP A 86 22.39 -16.20 -8.32
C ASP A 86 21.28 -15.26 -7.81
N PRO A 87 21.61 -14.15 -7.10
CA PRO A 87 20.62 -13.21 -6.57
C PRO A 87 19.72 -12.61 -7.66
N ARG A 88 20.19 -12.52 -8.91
CA ARG A 88 19.41 -11.99 -10.04
C ARG A 88 18.32 -12.97 -10.48
N LEU A 89 18.64 -14.27 -10.49
CA LEU A 89 17.65 -15.31 -10.80
C LEU A 89 16.59 -15.38 -9.70
N MET A 90 17.01 -15.36 -8.44
CA MET A 90 16.10 -15.34 -7.29
C MET A 90 15.17 -14.11 -7.32
N ARG A 91 15.70 -12.91 -7.56
CA ARG A 91 14.86 -11.70 -7.71
C ARG A 91 13.83 -11.87 -8.81
N LYS A 92 14.23 -12.39 -9.97
CA LYS A 92 13.33 -12.59 -11.12
C LYS A 92 12.21 -13.59 -10.81
N GLU A 93 12.51 -14.65 -10.07
CA GLU A 93 11.52 -15.64 -9.62
C GLU A 93 10.53 -15.04 -8.62
N LEU A 94 11.04 -14.30 -7.62
CA LEU A 94 10.20 -13.59 -6.64
C LEU A 94 9.26 -12.58 -7.31
N GLU A 95 9.77 -11.79 -8.25
CA GLU A 95 8.95 -10.86 -9.03
C GLU A 95 7.88 -11.59 -9.87
N ALA A 96 8.21 -12.76 -10.42
CA ALA A 96 7.25 -13.57 -11.19
C ALA A 96 6.15 -14.16 -10.32
N GLU A 97 6.47 -14.55 -9.08
CA GLU A 97 5.49 -15.00 -8.10
C GLU A 97 4.58 -13.84 -7.67
N HIS A 98 5.15 -12.71 -7.29
CA HIS A 98 4.38 -11.53 -6.89
C HIS A 98 3.43 -11.04 -7.98
N ARG A 99 3.83 -11.06 -9.26
CA ARG A 99 2.93 -10.73 -10.38
C ARG A 99 1.70 -11.64 -10.45
N ARG A 100 1.83 -12.93 -10.09
CA ARG A 100 0.70 -13.88 -10.06
C ARG A 100 -0.24 -13.58 -8.90
N GLU A 101 0.30 -13.20 -7.74
CA GLU A 101 -0.48 -12.89 -6.55
C GLU A 101 -1.18 -11.52 -6.61
N ARG A 102 -0.64 -10.58 -7.40
CA ARG A 102 -1.06 -9.17 -7.44
C ARG A 102 -2.55 -8.97 -7.70
N LEU A 103 -3.17 -9.79 -8.54
CA LEU A 103 -4.62 -9.70 -8.80
C LEU A 103 -5.45 -10.08 -7.57
N ALA A 104 -5.02 -11.10 -6.82
CA ALA A 104 -5.70 -11.56 -5.61
C ALA A 104 -5.48 -10.61 -4.41
N THR A 105 -4.31 -9.97 -4.33
CA THR A 105 -4.00 -9.01 -3.26
C THR A 105 -4.57 -7.62 -3.51
N SER A 106 -4.75 -7.23 -4.78
CA SER A 106 -5.34 -5.94 -5.16
C SER A 106 -6.77 -5.80 -4.61
N GLN A 107 -7.63 -6.80 -4.80
CA GLN A 107 -9.00 -6.76 -4.28
C GLN A 107 -9.02 -6.69 -2.75
N ARG A 108 -8.22 -7.52 -2.06
CA ARG A 108 -8.12 -7.48 -0.58
C ARG A 108 -7.67 -6.12 -0.05
N THR A 109 -6.84 -5.42 -0.82
CA THR A 109 -6.37 -4.08 -0.44
C THR A 109 -7.45 -3.03 -0.60
N ILE A 110 -8.20 -3.10 -1.69
CA ILE A 110 -9.41 -2.27 -1.89
C ILE A 110 -10.38 -2.52 -0.73
N ASP A 111 -10.60 -3.78 -0.35
CA ASP A 111 -11.52 -4.13 0.72
C ASP A 111 -11.04 -3.59 2.08
N SER A 112 -9.75 -3.72 2.35
CA SER A 112 -9.13 -3.19 3.57
C SER A 112 -9.21 -1.66 3.64
N LEU A 113 -8.95 -0.96 2.54
CA LEU A 113 -9.01 0.50 2.49
C LEU A 113 -10.46 0.99 2.62
N TRP A 114 -11.40 0.32 1.97
CA TRP A 114 -12.82 0.63 2.12
C TRP A 114 -13.26 0.52 3.58
N SER A 115 -12.89 -0.59 4.23
CA SER A 115 -13.15 -0.80 5.66
C SER A 115 -12.54 0.29 6.53
N LEU A 116 -11.25 0.56 6.34
CA LEU A 116 -10.48 1.51 7.13
C LEU A 116 -11.11 2.91 7.07
N TYR A 117 -11.56 3.33 5.89
CA TYR A 117 -12.11 4.66 5.65
C TYR A 117 -13.65 4.72 5.65
N ARG A 118 -14.34 3.68 6.14
CA ARG A 118 -15.82 3.62 6.15
C ARG A 118 -16.48 4.80 6.88
N GLY A 119 -15.80 5.34 7.91
CA GLY A 119 -16.28 6.48 8.70
C GLY A 119 -16.11 7.85 8.06
N LEU A 120 -15.52 7.94 6.86
CA LEU A 120 -15.39 9.19 6.09
C LEU A 120 -16.60 9.42 5.18
N THR A 121 -16.98 10.67 4.96
CA THR A 121 -17.91 11.03 3.87
C THR A 121 -17.20 10.96 2.51
N ASP A 122 -17.96 10.93 1.41
CA ASP A 122 -17.37 10.90 0.06
C ASP A 122 -16.52 12.14 -0.23
N GLU A 123 -16.91 13.29 0.33
CA GLU A 123 -16.17 14.55 0.22
C GLU A 123 -14.87 14.52 1.03
N GLU A 124 -14.90 13.95 2.25
CA GLU A 124 -13.70 13.77 3.07
C GLU A 124 -12.71 12.82 2.39
N LEU A 125 -13.19 11.72 1.83
CA LEU A 125 -12.38 10.74 1.11
C LEU A 125 -11.82 11.33 -0.20
N GLU A 126 -12.62 12.09 -0.96
CA GLU A 126 -12.14 12.79 -2.16
C GLU A 126 -11.04 13.79 -1.80
N HIS A 127 -11.21 14.55 -0.72
CA HIS A 127 -10.23 15.50 -0.25
C HIS A 127 -8.91 14.79 0.11
N TYR A 128 -9.00 13.63 0.78
CA TYR A 128 -7.82 12.82 1.10
C TYR A 128 -7.11 12.33 -0.17
N VAL A 129 -7.83 11.72 -1.11
CA VAL A 129 -7.26 11.27 -2.39
C VAL A 129 -6.60 12.43 -3.15
N ALA A 130 -7.24 13.60 -3.19
CA ALA A 130 -6.67 14.78 -3.84
C ALA A 130 -5.39 15.28 -3.15
N SER A 131 -5.31 15.15 -1.82
CA SER A 131 -4.15 15.55 -1.03
C SER A 131 -2.90 14.68 -1.25
N LEU A 132 -3.10 13.43 -1.70
CA LEU A 132 -2.04 12.45 -1.96
C LEU A 132 -1.53 12.48 -3.42
N ASN A 133 -2.21 13.19 -4.32
CA ASN A 133 -1.85 13.20 -5.73
C ASN A 133 -0.51 13.96 -5.99
N PRO A 134 0.33 13.52 -6.95
CA PRO A 134 1.79 13.72 -6.97
C PRO A 134 2.36 15.14 -7.10
N ARG A 135 1.55 16.21 -7.11
CA ARG A 135 2.13 17.56 -7.10
C ARG A 135 2.80 17.91 -5.76
N MET A 136 2.58 17.13 -4.70
CA MET A 136 3.29 17.26 -3.42
C MET A 136 4.24 16.09 -3.08
N ALA A 137 4.20 14.97 -3.81
CA ALA A 137 5.05 13.81 -3.53
C ALA A 137 6.54 14.04 -3.87
N ASN A 138 6.84 15.02 -4.73
CA ASN A 138 8.22 15.42 -5.03
C ASN A 138 8.96 16.03 -3.82
N ASP A 139 8.25 16.49 -2.79
CA ASP A 139 8.87 17.03 -1.58
C ASP A 139 9.28 15.93 -0.57
N PHE A 140 8.81 14.69 -0.76
CA PHE A 140 9.13 13.56 0.14
C PHE A 140 10.15 12.57 -0.45
N THR A 141 10.37 12.55 -1.76
CA THR A 141 11.38 11.71 -2.42
C THR A 141 12.77 12.33 -2.41
N GLU A 142 12.90 13.67 -2.41
CA GLU A 142 14.20 14.34 -2.32
C GLU A 142 15.01 14.02 -1.04
N PRO A 143 14.40 13.97 0.16
CA PRO A 143 15.13 13.63 1.38
C PRO A 143 15.62 12.17 1.41
N CYS A 144 14.85 11.23 0.86
CA CYS A 144 15.21 9.81 0.85
C CYS A 144 16.35 9.51 -0.14
N ALA A 145 16.37 10.19 -1.30
CA ALA A 145 17.47 10.05 -2.27
C ALA A 145 18.82 10.58 -1.72
N ARG A 146 18.80 11.63 -0.88
CA ARG A 146 20.01 12.15 -0.22
C ARG A 146 20.53 11.23 0.90
N LEU A 147 19.67 10.42 1.51
CA LEU A 147 20.08 9.48 2.57
C LEU A 147 20.71 8.19 2.03
N PHE A 148 20.40 7.80 0.78
CA PHE A 148 20.89 6.53 0.20
C PHE A 148 21.88 6.68 -0.97
N GLY A 149 22.40 7.89 -1.22
CA GLY A 149 23.68 8.05 -1.89
C GLY A 149 23.82 7.43 -3.29
N THR A 150 22.80 7.56 -4.14
CA THR A 150 22.94 7.27 -5.57
C THR A 150 22.87 8.58 -6.34
N SER A 151 24.04 9.18 -6.58
CA SER A 151 24.25 10.16 -7.65
C SER A 151 24.57 9.44 -8.95
#